data_AF-A0A5J4P4U1-F1
#
_entry.id   AF-A0A5J4P4U1-F1
#
_cell.length_a   1.000
_cell.length_b   1.000
_cell.length_c   1.000
_cell.angle_alpha   90.00
_cell.angle_beta   90.00
_cell.angle_gamma   90.00
#
_symmetry.space_group_name_H-M   'P 1'
#
loop_
_entity.id
_entity.type
_entity.pdbx_description
1 polymer ?
#
loop_
_entity_poly.entity_id
_entity_poly.type
_entity_poly.pdbx_seq_one_letter_code
_entity_poly.pdbx_strand_id
1 'polypeptide(L)' 'EKHFDKKLNRCLLNQSGKQIFVKAIEERLEETIKHRSWNRSVSYRHLVRLECYKLTKHLLGIEEYKPFKMYW' A
#
# COMPACT_ATOMS: atom_id res chain seq x y z
N GLU A 1 3.23 21.05 15.00
CA GLU A 1 3.74 20.60 16.31
C GLU A 1 2.81 19.63 17.07
N LYS A 2 1.48 19.72 16.96
CA LYS A 2 0.55 18.87 17.74
C LYS A 2 0.69 17.34 17.59
N HIS A 3 1.27 16.85 16.49
CA HIS A 3 1.35 15.41 16.17
C HIS A 3 2.78 14.86 16.12
N PHE A 4 3.77 15.67 16.49
CA PHE A 4 5.18 15.30 16.38
C PHE A 4 5.92 15.55 17.69
N ASP A 5 6.80 14.62 18.06
CA ASP A 5 7.75 14.76 19.16
C ASP A 5 9.11 15.23 18.61
N LYS A 6 9.70 16.20 19.32
CA LYS A 6 11.01 16.81 19.02
C LYS A 6 12.01 16.65 20.17
N LYS A 7 11.68 15.85 21.20
CA LYS A 7 12.56 15.61 22.35
C LYS A 7 13.85 14.88 22.01
N LEU A 8 13.88 14.21 20.86
CA LEU A 8 15.08 13.63 20.28
C LEU A 8 15.59 14.58 19.19
N ASN A 9 16.87 14.53 18.82
CA ASN A 9 17.42 15.21 17.63
C ASN A 9 16.86 14.64 16.31
N ARG A 10 15.58 14.24 16.30
CA ARG A 10 14.83 13.59 15.22
C ARG A 10 13.36 13.99 15.35
N CYS A 11 12.66 14.07 14.23
CA CYS A 11 11.22 14.31 14.19
C CYS A 11 10.47 12.98 14.14
N LEU A 12 9.72 12.65 15.20
CA LEU A 12 8.94 11.42 15.28
C LEU A 12 7.45 11.75 15.43
N LEU A 13 6.57 10.89 14.91
CA LEU A 13 5.16 10.98 15.22
C LEU A 13 4.94 10.65 16.70
N ASN A 14 4.21 11.51 17.40
CA ASN A 14 3.72 11.20 18.73
C ASN A 14 2.55 10.22 18.64
N GLN A 15 2.01 9.77 19.77
CA GLN A 15 0.96 8.76 19.78
C GLN A 15 -0.29 9.16 18.98
N SER A 16 -0.71 10.42 19.06
CA SER A 16 -1.88 10.90 18.30
C SER A 16 -1.60 10.95 16.79
N GLY A 17 -0.40 11.39 16.40
CA GLY A 17 0.05 11.38 15.01
C GLY A 17 0.12 9.98 14.42
N LYS A 18 0.62 9.00 15.19
CA LYS A 18 0.66 7.59 14.77
C LYS A 18 -0.76 7.04 14.53
N GLN A 19 -1.70 7.31 15.43
CA GLN A 19 -3.09 6.84 15.27
C GLN A 19 -3.76 7.40 14.02
N ILE A 20 -3.59 8.71 13.75
CA ILE A 20 -4.12 9.35 12.54
C ILE A 20 -3.53 8.69 11.29
N PHE A 21 -2.20 8.51 11.27
CA PHE A 21 -1.51 7.93 10.13
C PHE A 21 -1.93 6.47 9.88
N VAL A 22 -1.96 5.64 10.93
CA VAL A 22 -2.38 4.23 10.82
C VAL A 22 -3.80 4.14 10.27
N LYS A 23 -4.74 4.94 10.80
CA LYS A 23 -6.11 4.98 10.32
C LYS A 23 -6.18 5.37 8.83
N ALA A 24 -5.50 6.43 8.43
CA ALA A 24 -5.48 6.87 7.04
C ALA A 24 -4.86 5.81 6.10
N ILE A 25 -3.83 5.09 6.56
CA ILE A 25 -3.23 4.00 5.78
C ILE A 25 -4.18 2.82 5.62
N GLU A 26 -4.92 2.46 6.68
CA GLU A 26 -5.88 1.35 6.62
C GLU A 26 -7.04 1.68 5.68
N GLU A 27 -7.61 2.88 5.81
CA GLU A 27 -8.65 3.38 4.90
C GLU A 27 -8.17 3.35 3.44
N ARG A 28 -6.95 3.84 3.18
CA ARG A 28 -6.35 3.82 1.84
C ARG A 28 -6.14 2.40 1.30
N LEU A 29 -5.79 1.45 2.16
CA LEU A 29 -5.59 0.05 1.76
C LEU A 29 -6.91 -0.67 1.46
N GLU A 30 -7.99 -0.27 2.12
CA GLU A 30 -9.34 -0.80 1.93
C GLU A 30 -10.05 -0.20 0.72
N GLU A 31 -9.73 1.04 0.33
CA GLU A 31 -10.23 1.68 -0.88
C GLU A 31 -10.13 0.75 -2.10
N THR A 32 -11.19 0.70 -2.89
CA THR A 32 -11.26 -0.11 -4.10
C THR A 32 -11.11 0.73 -5.35
N ILE A 33 -10.32 0.24 -6.30
CA ILE A 33 -10.21 0.82 -7.64
C ILE A 33 -10.81 -0.14 -8.66
N LYS A 34 -11.40 0.42 -9.72
CA LYS A 34 -11.92 -0.38 -10.82
C LYS A 34 -10.76 -0.79 -11.74
N HIS A 35 -10.38 -2.07 -11.68
CA HIS A 35 -9.29 -2.59 -12.50
C HIS A 35 -9.75 -2.74 -13.95
N ARG A 36 -9.18 -1.94 -14.87
CA ARG A 36 -9.64 -1.85 -16.28
C ARG A 36 -9.63 -3.19 -17.00
N SER A 37 -8.62 -4.02 -16.77
CA SER A 37 -8.46 -5.29 -17.48
C SER A 37 -9.51 -6.34 -17.09
N TRP A 38 -9.97 -6.32 -15.84
CA TRP A 38 -10.82 -7.38 -15.28
C TRP A 38 -12.23 -6.89 -14.92
N ASN A 39 -12.53 -5.60 -15.17
CA ASN A 39 -13.80 -4.92 -14.88
C ASN A 39 -14.36 -5.22 -13.47
N ARG A 40 -13.47 -5.43 -12.50
CA ARG A 40 -13.79 -5.72 -11.10
C ARG A 40 -13.20 -4.64 -10.20
N SER A 41 -13.89 -4.34 -9.11
CA SER A 41 -13.36 -3.50 -8.05
C SER A 41 -12.39 -4.31 -7.21
N VAL A 42 -11.17 -3.79 -7.07
CA VAL A 42 -10.07 -4.46 -6.36
C VAL A 42 -9.49 -3.47 -5.35
N SER A 43 -9.36 -3.87 -4.09
CA SER A 43 -8.76 -3.00 -3.07
C SER A 43 -7.25 -2.86 -3.26
N TYR A 44 -6.67 -1.75 -2.78
CA TYR A 44 -5.21 -1.59 -2.77
C TYR A 44 -4.51 -2.74 -2.03
N ARG A 45 -5.08 -3.20 -0.90
CA ARG A 45 -4.59 -4.40 -0.19
C ARG A 45 -4.56 -5.64 -1.09
N HIS A 46 -5.58 -5.83 -1.94
CA HIS A 46 -5.60 -6.95 -2.88
C HIS A 46 -4.58 -6.78 -4.02
N LEU A 47 -4.36 -5.56 -4.51
CA LEU A 47 -3.31 -5.29 -5.51
C LEU A 47 -1.92 -5.67 -5.01
N VAL A 48 -1.59 -5.36 -3.76
CA VAL A 48 -0.31 -5.77 -3.14
C VAL A 48 -0.17 -7.29 -3.16
N ARG A 49 -1.26 -8.03 -2.84
CA ARG A 49 -1.28 -9.49 -2.89
C ARG A 49 -1.07 -10.03 -4.31
N LEU A 50 -1.71 -9.42 -5.32
CA LEU A 50 -1.51 -9.79 -6.72
C LEU A 50 -0.06 -9.59 -7.16
N GLU A 51 0.58 -8.51 -6.68
CA GLU A 51 1.98 -8.24 -7.00
C GLU A 51 2.91 -9.31 -6.40
N CYS A 52 2.63 -9.76 -5.17
CA CYS A 52 3.35 -10.88 -4.55
C CYS A 52 3.20 -12.18 -5.36
N TYR A 53 2.02 -12.43 -5.95
CA TYR A 53 1.84 -13.59 -6.82
C TYR A 53 2.64 -13.51 -8.11
N LYS A 54 2.77 -12.32 -8.71
CA LYS A 54 3.63 -12.14 -9.89
C LYS A 54 5.09 -12.40 -9.55
N LEU A 55 5.57 -11.90 -8.42
CA LEU A 55 6.92 -12.18 -7.94
C LEU A 55 7.14 -13.66 -7.68
N THR A 56 6.18 -14.34 -7.07
CA THR A 56 6.25 -15.80 -6.84
C THR A 56 6.37 -16.56 -8.15
N LYS A 57 5.54 -16.24 -9.16
CA LYS A 57 5.62 -16.87 -10.49
C LYS A 57 6.96 -16.63 -11.18
N HIS A 58 7.53 -15.44 -11.01
CA HIS A 58 8.82 -15.08 -11.56
C HIS A 58 9.96 -15.88 -10.92
N LEU A 59 9.95 -16.00 -9.59
CA LEU A 59 10.94 -16.80 -8.85
C LEU A 59 10.84 -18.29 -9.19
N LEU A 60 9.66 -18.79 -9.54
CA LEU A 60 9.43 -20.16 -9.99
C LEU A 60 9.73 -20.38 -11.50
N GLY A 61 10.13 -19.34 -12.23
CA GLY A 61 10.40 -19.43 -13.67
C GLY A 61 9.17 -19.65 -14.55
N ILE A 62 7.96 -19.41 -14.03
CA ILE A 62 6.70 -19.64 -14.75
C ILE A 62 6.39 -18.48 -15.69
N GLU A 63 6.57 -17.25 -15.22
CA GLU A 63 6.21 -16.02 -15.94
C GLU A 63 7.18 -14.89 -15.57
N GLU A 64 7.63 -14.10 -16.54
CA GLU A 64 8.49 -12.93 -16.26
C GLU A 64 7.71 -11.85 -15.50
N TYR A 65 8.32 -11.31 -14.44
CA TYR A 65 7.68 -10.29 -13.61
C TYR A 65 7.43 -9.00 -14.40
N LYS A 66 6.16 -8.59 -14.47
CA LYS A 66 5.75 -7.29 -15.01
C LYS A 66 5.14 -6.43 -13.89
N PRO A 67 5.78 -5.31 -13.53
CA PRO A 67 5.34 -4.50 -12.40
C PRO A 67 3.96 -3.91 -12.68
N PHE A 68 3.13 -3.85 -11.63
CA PHE A 68 1.89 -3.10 -11.70
C PHE A 68 2.16 -1.60 -11.89
N LYS A 69 1.59 -1.00 -12.94
CA LYS A 69 1.64 0.44 -13.19
C LYS A 69 0.28 1.06 -12.87
N MET A 70 0.27 1.91 -11.87
CA MET A 70 -0.89 2.71 -11.51
C MET A 70 -0.95 3.92 -12.45
N TYR A 71 -2.00 4.01 -13.26
CA TYR A 71 -2.24 5.19 -14.09
C TYR A 71 -3.05 6.19 -13.25
N TRP A 72 -2.33 7.07 -12.56
CA TRP A 72 -2.87 8.26 -11.92
C TRP A 72 -2.58 9.46 -12.83
#